data_AF-A0A2V9ZX49-F1
#
_entry.id   AF-A0A2V9ZX49-F1
#
_cell.length_a   1.000
_cell.length_b   1.000
_cell.length_c   1.000
_cell.angle_alpha   90.00
_cell.angle_beta   90.00
_cell.angle_gamma   90.00
#
_symmetry.space_group_name_H-M   'P 1'
#
loop_
_entity.id
_entity.type
_entity.pdbx_description
1 polymer ?
#
loop_
_entity_poly.entity_id
_entity_poly.type
_entity_poly.pdbx_seq_one_letter_code
_entity_poly.pdbx_strand_id
1 'polypeptide(L)'
;MQPPAMSSAPAVNKSRLLEGWGALPLAFERNDGQADSQVKYLARGRGYTLFLTPSEAVLSMAVPQKEHQTEPAPTRRGEIKSHPQSVADVRMKLVHTAAQPRVAGQNTLPGVTNYLIGNDPKKWRTSIPRYSRVHYRNVYPGVDLAFYGAQKNLEFDFL
;
A
#
# COMPACT_ATOMS: atom_id res chain seq x y z
N MET A 1 -16.59 -49.06 -29.98
CA MET A 1 -15.60 -47.97 -29.82
C MET A 1 -16.24 -46.89 -28.97
N GLN A 2 -15.65 -46.56 -27.82
CA GLN A 2 -16.14 -45.57 -26.85
C GLN A 2 -15.22 -44.33 -26.94
N PRO A 3 -15.73 -43.09 -27.00
CA PRO A 3 -14.87 -41.91 -27.03
C PRO A 3 -14.23 -41.66 -25.65
N PRO A 4 -13.01 -41.10 -25.57
CA PRO A 4 -12.34 -40.82 -24.31
C PRO A 4 -13.01 -39.65 -23.58
N ALA A 5 -13.22 -39.81 -22.26
CA ALA A 5 -13.71 -38.76 -21.39
C ALA A 5 -12.66 -37.65 -21.24
N MET A 6 -13.04 -36.41 -21.56
CA MET A 6 -12.22 -35.23 -21.29
C MET A 6 -12.11 -35.00 -19.78
N SER A 7 -10.87 -34.87 -19.30
CA SER A 7 -10.54 -34.52 -17.91
C SER A 7 -11.19 -33.18 -17.53
N SER A 8 -12.09 -33.20 -16.55
CA SER A 8 -12.70 -31.99 -15.99
C SER A 8 -11.64 -31.15 -15.28
N ALA A 9 -11.50 -29.87 -15.66
CA ALA A 9 -10.68 -28.90 -14.93
C ALA A 9 -11.11 -28.83 -13.45
N PRO A 10 -10.17 -28.72 -12.50
CA PRO A 10 -10.51 -28.69 -11.08
C PRO A 10 -11.32 -27.44 -10.77
N ALA A 11 -12.44 -27.62 -10.06
CA ALA A 11 -13.27 -26.52 -9.60
C ALA A 11 -12.45 -25.59 -8.68
N VAL A 12 -12.32 -24.32 -9.10
CA VAL A 12 -11.63 -23.30 -8.32
C VAL A 12 -12.44 -23.01 -7.06
N ASN A 13 -11.89 -23.40 -5.90
CA ASN A 13 -12.56 -23.21 -4.61
C ASN A 13 -12.49 -21.73 -4.18
N LYS A 14 -13.63 -21.02 -4.29
CA LYS A 14 -13.75 -19.58 -4.02
C LYS A 14 -13.32 -19.20 -2.60
N SER A 15 -13.50 -20.06 -1.59
CA SER A 15 -13.08 -19.79 -0.20
C SER A 15 -11.56 -19.82 -0.03
N ARG A 16 -10.87 -20.79 -0.64
CA ARG A 16 -9.39 -20.87 -0.65
C ARG A 16 -8.76 -19.69 -1.41
N LEU A 17 -9.43 -19.20 -2.45
CA LEU A 17 -9.05 -17.94 -3.09
C LEU A 17 -9.24 -16.77 -2.12
N LEU A 18 -10.41 -16.56 -1.54
CA LEU A 18 -10.66 -15.43 -0.65
C LEU A 18 -9.72 -15.41 0.59
N GLU A 19 -9.38 -16.57 1.14
CA GLU A 19 -8.39 -16.71 2.22
C GLU A 19 -6.97 -16.32 1.79
N GLY A 20 -6.54 -16.76 0.60
CA GLY A 20 -5.23 -16.38 0.03
C GLY A 20 -5.14 -14.89 -0.32
N TRP A 21 -6.23 -14.28 -0.79
CA TRP A 21 -6.29 -12.86 -1.14
C TRP A 21 -6.35 -11.97 0.11
N GLY A 22 -7.01 -12.42 1.18
CA GLY A 22 -6.97 -11.78 2.49
C GLY A 22 -5.65 -11.98 3.24
N ALA A 23 -4.76 -12.85 2.75
CA ALA A 23 -3.49 -13.24 3.36
C ALA A 23 -2.24 -12.60 2.74
N LEU A 24 -2.38 -11.73 1.73
CA LEU A 24 -1.24 -11.13 1.07
C LEU A 24 -0.33 -10.37 2.07
N PRO A 25 0.98 -10.63 2.06
CA PRO A 25 1.91 -9.93 2.93
C PRO A 25 1.90 -8.44 2.61
N LEU A 26 2.13 -7.61 3.64
CA LEU A 26 2.40 -6.19 3.44
C LEU A 26 3.57 -6.07 2.47
N ALA A 27 3.34 -5.38 1.35
CA ALA A 27 4.32 -5.21 0.30
C ALA A 27 4.62 -3.74 0.13
N PHE A 28 5.91 -3.46 -0.05
CA PHE A 28 6.42 -2.14 -0.37
C PHE A 28 6.60 -2.03 -1.87
N GLU A 29 6.20 -0.89 -2.42
CA GLU A 29 6.30 -0.55 -3.82
C GLU A 29 7.21 0.66 -3.94
N ARG A 30 8.08 0.66 -4.95
CA ARG A 30 8.88 1.86 -5.26
C ARG A 30 7.94 2.95 -5.78
N ASN A 31 8.21 4.18 -5.38
CA ASN A 31 7.53 5.32 -5.97
C ASN A 31 8.06 5.61 -7.39
N ASP A 32 7.29 5.21 -8.41
CA ASP A 32 7.53 5.48 -9.83
C ASP A 32 6.51 6.52 -10.35
N GLY A 33 6.01 7.37 -9.46
CA GLY A 33 5.03 8.42 -9.73
C GLY A 33 3.59 8.06 -9.36
N GLN A 34 3.41 7.11 -8.44
CA GLN A 34 2.08 6.77 -7.89
C GLN A 34 1.72 7.67 -6.69
N ALA A 35 2.72 8.33 -6.09
CA ALA A 35 2.57 9.25 -4.97
C ALA A 35 3.48 10.49 -5.15
N ASP A 36 3.43 11.41 -4.19
CA ASP A 36 4.30 12.61 -4.17
C ASP A 36 5.79 12.24 -4.35
N SER A 37 6.52 13.07 -5.08
CA SER A 37 7.93 12.84 -5.45
C SER A 37 8.91 12.69 -4.27
N GLN A 38 8.55 13.18 -3.08
CA GLN A 38 9.35 13.00 -1.86
C GLN A 38 9.29 11.56 -1.33
N VAL A 39 8.24 10.81 -1.66
CA VAL A 39 8.07 9.41 -1.28
C VAL A 39 9.04 8.55 -2.08
N LYS A 40 9.75 7.65 -1.41
CA LYS A 40 10.65 6.66 -2.02
C LYS A 40 9.98 5.30 -2.16
N TYR A 41 9.25 4.89 -1.13
CA TYR A 41 8.47 3.66 -1.12
C TYR A 41 7.11 3.91 -0.46
N LEU A 42 6.11 3.12 -0.85
CA LEU A 42 4.81 3.11 -0.21
C LEU A 42 4.36 1.68 0.05
N ALA A 43 3.50 1.49 1.05
CA ALA A 43 2.86 0.21 1.33
C ALA A 43 1.39 0.43 1.68
N ARG A 44 0.54 -0.52 1.29
CA ARG A 44 -0.89 -0.51 1.63
C ARG A 44 -1.21 -1.62 2.59
N GLY A 45 -1.60 -1.24 3.80
CA GLY A 45 -2.11 -2.16 4.81
C GLY A 45 -3.63 -2.13 4.86
N ARG A 46 -4.20 -2.80 5.86
CA ARG A 46 -5.64 -2.75 6.09
C ARG A 46 -6.02 -1.40 6.67
N GLY A 47 -6.71 -0.58 5.88
CA GLY A 47 -7.24 0.71 6.32
C GLY A 47 -6.21 1.86 6.37
N TYR A 48 -4.98 1.63 5.91
CA TYR A 48 -3.95 2.66 5.88
C TYR A 48 -3.05 2.59 4.64
N THR A 49 -2.43 3.73 4.33
CA THR A 49 -1.27 3.79 3.44
C THR A 49 -0.07 4.31 4.21
N LEU A 50 1.06 3.62 4.08
CA LEU A 50 2.36 4.07 4.58
C LEU A 50 3.11 4.74 3.44
N PHE A 51 3.67 5.92 3.71
CA PHE A 51 4.59 6.63 2.83
C PHE A 51 5.95 6.75 3.51
N LEU A 52 6.99 6.31 2.81
CA LEU A 52 8.37 6.29 3.28
C LEU A 52 9.19 7.31 2.50
N THR A 53 9.65 8.37 3.17
CA THR A 53 10.52 9.41 2.61
C THR A 53 11.96 9.21 3.13
N PRO A 54 12.96 10.00 2.70
CA PRO A 54 14.30 9.88 3.26
C PRO A 54 14.38 10.09 4.78
N SER A 55 13.50 10.88 5.38
CA SER A 55 13.59 11.25 6.81
C SER A 55 12.33 11.01 7.61
N GLU A 56 11.25 10.54 6.98
CA GLU A 56 9.95 10.40 7.62
C GLU A 56 9.21 9.14 7.16
N ALA A 57 8.42 8.58 8.08
CA ALA A 57 7.40 7.59 7.79
C ALA A 57 6.04 8.19 8.15
N VAL A 58 5.13 8.23 7.17
CA VAL A 58 3.79 8.79 7.33
C VAL A 58 2.77 7.68 7.14
N LEU A 59 1.99 7.40 8.18
CA LEU A 59 0.86 6.49 8.15
C LEU A 59 -0.43 7.29 8.02
N SER A 60 -1.15 7.12 6.92
CA SER A 60 -2.40 7.83 6.65
C SER A 60 -3.58 6.86 6.68
N MET A 61 -4.57 7.15 7.52
CA MET A 61 -5.72 6.30 7.79
C MET A 61 -7.04 7.00 7.46
N ALA A 62 -7.96 6.26 6.86
CA ALA A 62 -9.33 6.70 6.70
C ALA A 62 -10.07 6.59 8.04
N VAL A 63 -10.57 7.71 8.55
CA VAL A 63 -11.44 7.75 9.72
C VAL A 63 -12.89 7.75 9.23
N PRO A 64 -13.69 6.71 9.54
CA PRO A 64 -15.12 6.76 9.27
C PRO A 64 -15.73 7.87 10.10
N GLN A 65 -16.29 8.88 9.43
CA GLN A 65 -17.05 9.92 10.10
C GLN A 65 -18.36 9.29 10.61
N LYS A 66 -18.62 9.33 11.93
CA LYS A 66 -19.96 9.03 12.44
C LYS A 66 -20.90 10.08 11.86
N GLU A 67 -21.85 9.66 11.03
CA GLU A 67 -22.89 10.54 10.51
C GLU A 67 -23.67 11.14 11.69
N HIS A 68 -23.56 12.45 11.90
CA HIS A 68 -24.58 13.14 12.68
C HIS A 68 -25.84 13.17 11.83
N GLN A 69 -26.85 12.42 12.27
CA GLN A 69 -28.21 12.46 11.74
C GLN A 69 -28.73 13.89 11.89
N THR A 70 -28.52 14.70 10.86
CA THR A 70 -29.19 15.99 10.70
C THR A 70 -30.16 15.77 9.57
N GLU A 71 -31.45 15.98 9.84
CA GLU A 71 -32.55 15.68 8.92
C GLU A 71 -32.26 16.15 7.48
N PRO A 72 -32.56 15.33 6.46
CA PRO A 72 -32.23 15.67 5.09
C PRO A 72 -33.09 16.83 4.59
N ALA A 73 -32.47 18.01 4.43
CA ALA A 73 -33.02 19.07 3.60
C ALA A 73 -33.18 18.57 2.15
N PRO A 74 -34.24 18.98 1.41
CA PRO A 74 -34.54 18.45 0.08
C PRO A 74 -33.41 18.80 -0.90
N THR A 75 -32.60 17.80 -1.25
CA THR A 75 -31.53 17.90 -2.24
C THR A 75 -32.08 17.77 -3.66
N ARG A 76 -31.64 18.67 -4.55
CA ARG A 76 -31.88 18.57 -5.98
C ARG A 76 -31.22 17.30 -6.52
N ARG A 77 -31.96 16.58 -7.37
CA ARG A 77 -31.54 15.34 -8.02
C ARG A 77 -30.28 15.60 -8.88
N GLY A 78 -29.11 15.15 -8.43
CA GLY A 78 -27.87 15.21 -9.19
C GLY A 78 -26.60 15.53 -8.39
N GLU A 79 -26.71 15.99 -7.14
CA GLU A 79 -25.52 16.27 -6.31
C GLU A 79 -25.04 15.00 -5.59
N ILE A 80 -23.97 14.39 -6.08
CA ILE A 80 -23.16 13.45 -5.30
C ILE A 80 -22.50 14.28 -4.19
N LYS A 81 -23.09 14.29 -2.99
CA LYS A 81 -22.43 14.85 -1.81
C LYS A 81 -21.21 13.98 -1.49
N SER A 82 -20.04 14.36 -2.00
CA SER A 82 -18.76 13.84 -1.55
C SER A 82 -18.57 14.27 -0.10
N HIS A 83 -18.93 13.41 0.86
CA HIS A 83 -18.56 13.63 2.25
C HIS A 83 -17.03 13.48 2.32
N PRO A 84 -16.28 14.52 2.70
CA PRO A 84 -14.84 14.39 2.83
C PRO A 84 -14.55 13.35 3.90
N GLN A 85 -14.04 12.19 3.48
CA GLN A 85 -13.57 11.17 4.39
C GLN A 85 -12.47 11.80 5.25
N SER A 86 -12.68 11.88 6.56
CA SER A 86 -11.67 12.42 7.46
C SER A 86 -10.44 11.52 7.42
N VAL A 87 -9.26 12.12 7.31
CA VAL A 87 -7.98 11.38 7.28
C VAL A 87 -7.22 11.70 8.56
N ALA A 88 -6.71 10.67 9.22
CA ALA A 88 -5.81 10.82 10.37
C ALA A 88 -4.41 10.36 9.99
N ASP A 89 -3.42 11.22 10.21
CA ASP A 89 -2.02 10.95 9.90
C ASP A 89 -1.21 10.77 11.18
N VAL A 90 -0.39 9.71 11.22
CA VAL A 90 0.67 9.52 12.21
C VAL A 90 2.00 9.67 11.50
N ARG A 91 2.85 10.58 11.99
CA ARG A 91 4.16 10.88 11.39
C ARG A 91 5.29 10.55 12.35
N MET A 92 6.21 9.70 11.90
CA MET A 92 7.51 9.49 12.53
C MET A 92 8.56 10.28 11.76
N LYS A 93 9.38 11.05 12.47
CA LYS A 93 10.47 11.84 11.90
C LYS A 93 11.81 11.42 12.49
N LEU A 94 12.76 11.11 11.63
CA LEU A 94 14.15 10.87 12.00
C LEU A 94 14.83 12.22 12.27
N VAL A 95 14.92 12.61 13.53
CA VAL A 95 15.64 13.82 13.93
C VAL A 95 17.14 13.58 13.84
N HIS A 96 17.93 14.57 13.41
CA HIS A 96 19.39 14.47 13.26
C HIS A 96 19.88 13.34 12.32
N THR A 97 19.04 12.92 11.37
CA THR A 97 19.42 11.96 10.32
C THR A 97 20.56 12.49 9.46
N ALA A 98 21.40 11.60 8.94
CA ALA A 98 22.24 11.92 7.78
C ALA A 98 21.37 12.57 6.67
N ALA A 99 21.92 13.57 5.97
CA ALA A 99 21.14 14.44 5.09
C ALA A 99 20.33 13.68 4.02
N GLN A 100 20.78 12.50 3.60
CA GLN A 100 20.10 11.62 2.64
C GLN A 100 20.47 10.15 2.89
N PRO A 101 19.76 9.41 3.76
CA PRO A 101 20.04 7.98 3.93
C PRO A 101 19.75 7.23 2.62
N ARG A 102 20.54 6.18 2.35
CA ARG A 102 20.30 5.33 1.17
C ARG A 102 19.12 4.42 1.45
N VAL A 103 18.02 4.62 0.72
CA VAL A 103 16.77 3.85 0.87
C VAL A 103 16.63 2.83 -0.26
N ALA A 104 16.49 1.55 0.08
CA ALA A 104 16.37 0.48 -0.90
C ALA A 104 15.34 -0.59 -0.50
N GLY A 105 14.49 -0.98 -1.45
CA GLY A 105 13.65 -2.18 -1.32
C GLY A 105 14.50 -3.43 -1.39
N GLN A 106 14.21 -4.39 -0.52
CA GLN A 106 14.89 -5.67 -0.40
C GLN A 106 13.89 -6.82 -0.51
N ASN A 107 14.40 -8.00 -0.89
CA ASN A 107 13.63 -9.24 -0.95
C ASN A 107 12.36 -9.07 -1.80
N THR A 108 12.56 -9.03 -3.13
CA THR A 108 11.46 -8.89 -4.10
C THR A 108 10.43 -9.99 -3.91
N LEU A 109 9.17 -9.58 -3.87
CA LEU A 109 8.03 -10.49 -3.78
C LEU A 109 7.57 -10.88 -5.18
N PRO A 110 7.02 -12.09 -5.37
CA PRO A 110 6.36 -12.46 -6.61
C PRO A 110 5.20 -11.52 -6.96
N GLY A 111 5.02 -11.29 -8.26
CA GLY A 111 3.95 -10.43 -8.78
C GLY A 111 4.35 -8.95 -8.87
N VAL A 112 3.46 -8.18 -9.46
CA VAL A 112 3.63 -6.74 -9.71
C VAL A 112 2.35 -5.99 -9.39
N THR A 113 2.47 -4.69 -9.17
CA THR A 113 1.32 -3.79 -9.05
C THR A 113 1.16 -2.94 -10.31
N ASN A 114 -0.09 -2.74 -10.74
CA ASN A 114 -0.44 -1.88 -11.86
C ASN A 114 -1.42 -0.79 -11.40
N TYR A 115 -1.17 0.45 -11.79
CA TYR A 115 -1.97 1.64 -11.53
C TYR A 115 -2.52 2.15 -12.86
N LEU A 116 -3.78 1.85 -13.12
CA LEU A 116 -4.50 2.21 -14.34
C LEU A 116 -5.46 3.38 -14.05
N ILE A 117 -4.90 4.51 -13.61
CA ILE A 117 -5.68 5.67 -13.15
C ILE A 117 -6.02 6.57 -14.34
N GLY A 118 -7.30 6.87 -14.52
CA GLY A 118 -7.80 7.70 -15.62
C GLY A 118 -7.86 6.97 -16.96
N ASN A 119 -8.19 7.71 -18.02
CA ASN A 119 -8.45 7.18 -19.36
C ASN A 119 -7.26 7.29 -20.32
N ASP A 120 -6.11 7.81 -19.87
CA ASP A 120 -4.89 7.94 -20.69
C ASP A 120 -3.88 6.84 -20.33
N PRO A 121 -3.68 5.83 -21.20
CA PRO A 121 -2.74 4.74 -20.95
C PRO A 121 -1.29 5.19 -20.77
N LYS A 122 -0.91 6.36 -21.29
CA LYS A 122 0.45 6.91 -21.10
C LYS A 122 0.70 7.36 -19.66
N LYS A 123 -0.37 7.56 -18.88
CA LYS A 123 -0.31 7.90 -17.45
C LYS A 123 -0.37 6.68 -16.55
N TRP A 124 -0.63 5.49 -17.10
CA TRP A 124 -0.64 4.26 -16.34
C TRP A 124 0.78 3.89 -15.88
N ARG A 125 0.86 3.31 -14.68
CA ARG A 125 2.12 2.76 -14.15
C ARG A 125 1.94 1.27 -14.02
N THR A 126 2.68 0.49 -14.80
CA THR A 126 2.55 -0.96 -14.84
C THR A 126 3.84 -1.63 -14.41
N SER A 127 3.74 -2.90 -14.03
CA SER A 127 4.90 -3.76 -13.70
C SER A 127 5.75 -3.24 -12.54
N ILE A 128 5.14 -2.56 -11.58
CA ILE A 128 5.86 -2.05 -10.40
C ILE A 128 6.25 -3.25 -9.53
N PRO A 129 7.56 -3.45 -9.26
CA PRO A 129 8.03 -4.54 -8.42
C PRO A 129 7.62 -4.32 -6.95
N ARG A 130 7.42 -5.43 -6.26
CA ARG A 130 7.05 -5.48 -4.85
C ARG A 130 8.21 -5.97 -4.00
N TYR A 131 8.35 -5.45 -2.79
CA TYR A 131 9.40 -5.79 -1.84
C TYR A 131 8.79 -6.17 -0.50
N SER A 132 9.41 -7.07 0.24
CA SER A 132 8.97 -7.42 1.61
C SER A 132 9.59 -6.53 2.69
N ARG A 133 10.67 -5.81 2.36
CA ARG A 133 11.39 -4.92 3.28
C ARG A 133 11.88 -3.67 2.57
N VAL A 134 11.96 -2.55 3.28
CA VAL A 134 12.69 -1.35 2.87
C VAL A 134 13.78 -1.07 3.89
N HIS A 135 15.02 -0.93 3.42
CA HIS A 135 16.21 -0.73 4.23
C HIS A 135 16.77 0.68 4.02
N TYR A 136 17.00 1.38 5.12
CA TYR A 136 17.63 2.68 5.20
C TYR A 136 19.01 2.48 5.80
N ARG A 137 20.05 2.87 5.06
CA ARG A 137 21.42 2.77 5.55
C ARG A 137 21.89 4.06 6.21
N ASN A 138 22.57 3.92 7.35
CA ASN A 138 23.20 4.98 8.11
C ASN A 138 22.23 6.14 8.39
N VAL A 139 21.05 5.82 8.93
CA VAL A 139 20.12 6.86 9.42
C VAL A 139 20.75 7.63 10.57
N TYR A 140 21.55 6.94 11.38
CA TYR A 140 22.49 7.50 12.34
C TYR A 140 23.88 6.89 12.13
N PRO A 141 24.95 7.46 12.72
CA PRO A 141 26.29 6.88 12.62
C PRO A 141 26.30 5.42 13.11
N GLY A 142 26.50 4.49 12.16
CA GLY A 142 26.53 3.05 12.44
C GLY A 142 25.18 2.39 12.70
N VAL A 143 24.06 3.10 12.50
CA VAL A 143 22.71 2.56 12.73
C VAL A 143 21.90 2.60 11.44
N ASP A 144 21.32 1.47 11.11
CA ASP A 144 20.40 1.31 9.99
C ASP A 144 18.94 1.29 10.48
N LEU A 145 17.99 1.47 9.57
CA LEU A 145 16.56 1.32 9.86
C LEU A 145 15.93 0.42 8.82
N ALA A 146 15.11 -0.54 9.25
CA ALA A 146 14.38 -1.42 8.35
C ALA A 146 12.88 -1.35 8.63
N PHE A 147 12.08 -1.21 7.58
CA PHE A 147 10.63 -1.38 7.62
C PHE A 147 10.25 -2.71 6.96
N TYR A 148 9.37 -3.47 7.57
CA TYR A 148 8.90 -4.74 7.03
C TYR A 148 7.47 -5.07 7.50
N GLY A 149 6.87 -6.09 6.89
CA GLY A 149 5.57 -6.60 7.30
C GLY A 149 5.70 -7.79 8.25
N ALA A 150 5.01 -7.75 9.39
CA ALA A 150 4.83 -8.89 10.29
C ALA A 150 3.34 -9.12 10.55
N GLN A 151 2.84 -10.32 10.24
CA GLN A 151 1.41 -10.66 10.37
C GLN A 151 0.44 -9.65 9.69
N LYS A 152 0.91 -8.98 8.62
CA LYS A 152 0.23 -7.90 7.85
C LYS A 152 0.21 -6.53 8.51
N ASN A 153 0.87 -6.37 9.65
CA ASN A 153 1.12 -5.09 10.28
C ASN A 153 2.48 -4.55 9.83
N LEU A 154 2.62 -3.23 9.88
CA LEU A 154 3.89 -2.57 9.72
C LEU A 154 4.71 -2.74 10.99
N GLU A 155 5.96 -3.17 10.85
CA GLU A 155 6.97 -3.14 11.90
C GLU A 155 8.23 -2.42 11.40
N PHE A 156 9.05 -1.97 12.35
CA PHE A 156 10.34 -1.36 12.06
C PHE A 156 11.36 -1.67 13.16
N ASP A 157 12.63 -1.79 12.77
CA ASP A 157 13.75 -2.02 13.67
C ASP A 157 14.91 -1.07 13.34
N PHE A 158 15.57 -0.56 14.38
CA PHE A 158 16.92 0.00 14.26
C PHE A 158 17.94 -1.12 14.43
N LEU A 159 18.89 -1.21 13.51
CA LEU A 159 19.89 -2.28 13.41
C LEU A 159 21.30 -1.74 13.67
#